data_AF-A0A503A522-F1
#
_entry.id   AF-A0A503A522-F1
#
_cell.length_a   1.000
_cell.length_b   1.000
_cell.length_c   1.000
_cell.angle_alpha   90.00
_cell.angle_beta   90.00
_cell.angle_gamma   90.00
#
_symmetry.space_group_name_H-M   'P 1'
#
loop_
_entity.id
_entity.type
_entity.pdbx_description
1 polymer ?
#
loop_
_entity_poly.entity_id
_entity_poly.type
_entity_poly.pdbx_seq_one_letter_code
_entity_poly.pdbx_strand_id
1 'polypeptide(L)'
;MRFVAVQEPPGGSWAVFDAGNGAPAEYAGRVLIGLTSREARWFVAAGNDHEAWPGRPGAQLRLVSGSGSQPMRERHGQTGG
;
A
#
# COMPACT_ATOMS: atom_id res chain seq x y z
N MET A 1 -1.90 1.27 -12.54
CA MET A 1 -1.17 1.50 -11.27
C MET A 1 0.30 1.28 -11.55
N ARG A 2 1.20 2.07 -10.95
CA ARG A 2 2.64 1.94 -11.23
C ARG A 2 3.40 1.88 -9.91
N PHE A 3 3.88 0.70 -9.55
CA PHE A 3 4.60 0.47 -8.32
C PHE A 3 6.10 0.77 -8.48
N VAL A 4 6.72 1.29 -7.42
CA VAL A 4 8.14 1.60 -7.34
C VAL A 4 8.71 1.09 -6.02
N ALA A 5 9.94 0.57 -6.07
CA ALA A 5 10.67 0.12 -4.89
C ALA A 5 11.55 1.28 -4.40
N VAL A 6 11.37 1.66 -3.14
CA VAL A 6 12.11 2.74 -2.49
C VAL A 6 12.90 2.15 -1.33
N GLN A 7 14.17 2.54 -1.19
CA GLN A 7 14.98 2.16 -0.05
C GLN A 7 14.71 3.12 1.12
N GLU A 8 14.39 2.58 2.29
CA GLU A 8 14.14 3.34 3.51
C GLU A 8 15.46 3.51 4.31
N PRO A 9 15.94 4.75 4.48
CA PRO A 9 17.05 5.05 5.39
C PRO A 9 16.58 5.01 6.86
N PRO A 10 17.44 4.63 7.83
CA PRO A 10 18.86 4.27 7.70
C PRO A 10 19.14 2.75 7.60
N GLY A 11 18.10 1.92 7.46
CA GLY A 11 18.17 0.46 7.68
C GLY A 11 18.38 -0.43 6.46
N GLY A 12 18.61 0.14 5.26
CA GLY A 12 18.81 -0.62 4.02
C GLY A 12 17.60 -1.45 3.56
N SER A 13 16.48 -1.33 4.27
CA SER A 13 15.21 -1.98 4.00
C SER A 13 14.50 -1.32 2.82
N TRP A 14 13.61 -2.03 2.18
CA TRP A 14 12.90 -1.58 0.99
C TRP A 14 11.40 -1.58 1.23
N ALA A 15 10.72 -0.66 0.56
CA ALA A 15 9.28 -0.56 0.57
C ALA A 15 8.76 -0.38 -0.85
N VAL A 16 7.52 -0.81 -1.10
CA VAL A 16 6.86 -0.66 -2.40
C VAL A 16 5.78 0.40 -2.28
N PHE A 17 5.83 1.40 -3.15
CA PHE A 17 4.87 2.50 -3.21
C PHE A 17 4.20 2.57 -4.58
N ASP A 18 2.95 3.04 -4.64
CA ASP A 18 2.35 3.47 -5.90
C ASP A 18 2.88 4.85 -6.27
N ALA A 19 3.50 4.96 -7.45
CA ALA A 19 4.08 6.19 -7.97
C ALA A 19 3.04 7.25 -8.35
N GLY A 20 1.76 6.87 -8.48
CA GLY A 20 0.67 7.80 -8.77
C GLY A 20 0.18 8.55 -7.54
N ASN A 21 0.06 7.86 -6.40
CA ASN A 21 -0.50 8.42 -5.18
C ASN A 21 0.52 8.59 -4.04
N GLY A 22 1.73 8.05 -4.18
CA GLY A 22 2.77 8.06 -3.14
C GLY A 22 2.43 7.23 -1.91
N ALA A 23 1.40 6.38 -1.97
CA ALA A 23 0.99 5.54 -0.86
C ALA A 23 1.61 4.13 -0.95
N PRO A 24 1.92 3.50 0.19
CA PRO A 24 2.52 2.18 0.21
C PRO A 24 1.55 1.13 -0.34
N ALA A 25 2.12 0.14 -1.02
CA ALA A 25 1.41 -1.01 -1.52
C ALA A 25 1.17 -2.01 -0.39
N GLU A 26 0.02 -2.68 -0.46
CA GLU A 26 -0.42 -3.73 0.45
C GLU A 26 -0.56 -5.02 -0.34
N TYR A 27 0.04 -6.10 0.15
CA TYR A 27 -0.20 -7.44 -0.36
C TYR A 27 -0.93 -8.29 0.69
N ALA A 28 -2.09 -8.86 0.32
CA ALA A 28 -2.86 -9.76 1.19
C ALA A 28 -3.15 -9.19 2.60
N GLY A 29 -3.46 -7.89 2.70
CA GLY A 29 -3.71 -7.24 3.99
C GLY A 29 -2.46 -6.81 4.76
N ARG A 30 -1.26 -6.88 4.16
CA ARG A 30 -0.01 -6.44 4.77
C ARG A 30 0.71 -5.41 3.93
N VAL A 31 1.13 -4.32 4.57
CA VAL A 31 1.92 -3.27 3.93
C VAL A 31 3.29 -3.81 3.54
N LEU A 32 3.71 -3.51 2.30
CA LEU A 32 5.01 -3.91 1.75
C LEU A 32 6.12 -2.93 2.17
N ILE A 33 6.47 -2.99 3.45
CA ILE A 33 7.56 -2.23 4.09
C ILE A 33 8.53 -3.19 4.77
N GLY A 34 9.79 -2.79 4.94
CA GLY A 34 10.80 -3.66 5.57
C GLY A 34 11.27 -4.84 4.70
N LEU A 35 11.07 -4.77 3.39
CA LEU A 35 11.43 -5.81 2.44
C LEU A 35 12.93 -5.80 2.13
N THR A 36 13.44 -6.92 1.62
CA THR A 36 14.73 -6.95 0.94
C THR A 36 14.64 -6.32 -0.45
N SER A 37 15.79 -5.91 -1.00
CA SER A 37 15.88 -5.36 -2.37
C SER A 37 15.33 -6.32 -3.42
N ARG A 38 15.49 -7.63 -3.22
CA ARG A 38 14.98 -8.68 -4.11
C ARG A 38 13.47 -8.79 -4.05
N GLU A 39 12.89 -8.78 -2.85
CA GLU A 39 11.43 -8.84 -2.65
C GLU A 39 10.76 -7.60 -3.24
N ALA A 40 11.27 -6.41 -2.93
CA ALA A 40 10.70 -5.16 -3.44
C ALA A 40 10.69 -5.11 -4.98
N ARG A 41 11.78 -5.55 -5.63
CA ARG A 41 11.85 -5.65 -7.10
C ARG A 41 10.87 -6.68 -7.66
N TRP A 42 10.70 -7.83 -6.99
CA TRP A 42 9.74 -8.84 -7.41
C TRP A 42 8.31 -8.32 -7.36
N PHE A 43 7.92 -7.64 -6.26
CA PHE A 43 6.59 -7.04 -6.13
C PHE A 43 6.35 -5.92 -7.15
N VAL A 44 7.34 -5.08 -7.41
CA VAL A 44 7.26 -4.05 -8.45
C VAL A 44 7.07 -4.67 -9.83
N ALA A 45 7.83 -5.72 -10.16
CA ALA A 45 7.68 -6.43 -11.43
C ALA A 45 6.29 -7.06 -11.53
N ALA A 46 5.85 -7.78 -10.50
CA ALA A 46 4.54 -8.44 -10.48
C ALA A 46 3.36 -7.44 -10.52
N GLY A 47 3.50 -6.27 -9.89
CA GLY A 47 2.45 -5.24 -9.87
C GLY A 47 2.40 -4.35 -11.11
N ASN A 48 3.53 -4.20 -11.82
CA ASN A 48 3.63 -3.42 -13.05
C ASN A 48 3.42 -4.26 -14.32
N ASP A 49 3.57 -5.58 -14.23
CA ASP A 49 3.24 -6.49 -15.32
C ASP A 49 1.70 -6.57 -15.43
N HIS A 50 1.15 -5.72 -16.30
CA HIS A 50 -0.29 -5.57 -16.50
C HIS A 50 -0.88 -6.70 -17.37
N GLU A 51 -0.04 -7.59 -17.93
CA GLU A 51 -0.43 -8.56 -18.97
C GLU A 51 -0.17 -10.04 -18.60
N ALA A 52 0.62 -10.34 -17.58
CA ALA A 52 0.86 -11.71 -17.12
C ALA A 52 -0.04 -12.05 -15.92
N TRP A 53 -1.31 -12.39 -16.19
CA TRP A 53 -1.95 -13.65 -15.77
C TRP A 53 -3.49 -13.56 -15.85
N PRO A 54 -4.11 -14.08 -16.92
CA PRO A 54 -5.53 -14.38 -16.88
C PRO A 54 -5.74 -15.61 -15.97
N GLY A 55 -6.47 -15.46 -14.87
CA GLY A 55 -7.06 -16.60 -14.17
C GLY A 55 -6.37 -17.09 -12.89
N ARG A 56 -5.49 -16.32 -12.27
CA ARG A 56 -5.18 -16.50 -10.83
C ARG A 56 -5.54 -15.18 -10.14
N PRO A 57 -6.08 -15.17 -8.91
CA PRO A 57 -6.07 -13.96 -8.08
C PRO A 57 -4.62 -13.64 -7.76
N GLY A 58 -3.92 -13.14 -8.79
CA GLY A 58 -2.56 -12.69 -8.79
C GLY A 58 -2.45 -11.60 -7.76
N ALA A 59 -1.31 -11.59 -7.11
CA ALA A 59 -1.04 -10.83 -5.92
C ALA A 59 -1.64 -9.41 -5.99
N GLN A 60 -2.84 -9.23 -5.45
CA GLN A 60 -3.59 -7.99 -5.63
C GLN A 60 -2.95 -6.97 -4.69
N LEU A 61 -1.89 -6.33 -5.20
CA LEU A 61 -1.28 -5.20 -4.54
C LEU A 61 -2.33 -4.10 -4.47
N ARG A 62 -2.95 -3.98 -3.30
CA ARG A 62 -3.91 -2.92 -3.01
C ARG A 62 -3.17 -1.72 -2.47
N LEU A 63 -3.68 -0.54 -2.71
CA LEU A 63 -3.20 0.62 -1.99
C LEU A 63 -3.64 0.48 -0.53
N VAL A 64 -2.78 0.81 0.43
CA VAL A 64 -3.26 1.04 1.80
C VAL A 64 -4.18 2.25 1.73
N SER A 65 -5.49 2.00 1.66
CA SER A 65 -6.47 3.06 1.87
C SER A 65 -6.30 3.48 3.32
N GLY A 66 -5.85 4.71 3.54
CA GLY A 66 -5.86 5.33 4.86
C GLY A 66 -7.29 5.49 5.36
N SER A 67 -7.93 4.39 5.77
CA SER A 67 -9.13 4.43 6.59
C SER A 67 -8.67 4.63 8.03
N GLY A 68 -8.31 5.88 8.32
CA GLY A 68 -7.70 6.26 9.59
C GLY A 68 -7.87 7.74 9.88
N SER A 69 -9.00 8.32 9.47
CA SER A 69 -9.51 9.61 9.95
C SER A 69 -10.99 9.71 9.60
N GLN A 70 -11.84 8.91 10.24
CA GLN A 70 -13.16 9.46 10.54
C GLN A 70 -12.87 10.57 11.56
N PRO A 71 -13.08 11.86 11.27
CA PRO A 71 -13.23 12.80 12.36
C PRO A 71 -14.40 12.26 13.17
N MET A 72 -14.09 11.92 14.42
CA MET A 72 -15.01 11.69 15.51
C MET A 72 -16.34 12.39 15.22
N ARG A 73 -17.42 11.62 15.05
CA ARG A 73 -18.77 12.19 15.08
C ARG A 73 -18.89 12.85 16.44
N GLU A 74 -18.67 14.16 16.49
CA GLU A 74 -19.03 15.00 17.61
C GLU A 74 -20.54 14.83 17.76
N ARG A 75 -20.92 13.90 18.64
CA ARG A 75 -22.25 13.82 19.18
C ARG A 75 -22.40 15.03 20.08
N HIS A 76 -22.67 16.19 19.48
CA HIS A 76 -23.14 17.32 20.27
C HIS A 76 -24.51 16.93 20.83
N GLY A 77 -24.46 16.63 22.13
CA GLY A 77 -25.61 16.33 22.94
C GLY A 77 -26.59 17.49 22.84
N GLN A 78 -27.78 17.13 22.40
CA GLN A 78 -29.02 17.84 22.67
C GLN A 78 -29.03 18.19 24.17
N THR A 79 -28.89 19.46 24.51
CA THR A 79 -29.11 19.94 25.88
C THR A 79 -30.13 21.05 25.78
N GLY A 80 -31.35 20.73 26.22
CA GLY A 80 -32.40 21.70 26.42
C GLY A 80 -32.10 22.60 27.61
N GLY A 81 -32.61 23.82 27.52
CA GLY A 81 -32.71 24.83 28.56
C GLY A 81 -33.71 25.86 28.11
#